data_AF-A0A4Q5S273-F1
#
_entry.id   AF-A0A4Q5S273-F1
#
_cell.length_a   1.000
_cell.length_b   1.000
_cell.length_c   1.000
_cell.angle_alpha   90.00
_cell.angle_beta   90.00
_cell.angle_gamma   90.00
#
_symmetry.space_group_name_H-M   'P 1'
#
loop_
_entity.id
_entity.type
_entity.pdbx_description
1 polymer ?
#
loop_
_entity_poly.entity_id
_entity_poly.type
_entity_poly.pdbx_seq_one_letter_code
_entity_poly.pdbx_strand_id
1 'polypeptide(L)' 'MTASPGRIAAAALLPPLGVYLHRGPGRDFLITCGLTVLAFVPGAVFALWTVLRNSPVMPAPVEPATT' A
#
# COMPACT_ATOMS: atom_id res chain seq x y z
N MET A 1 15.38 18.21 -22.90
CA MET A 1 14.50 18.44 -21.73
C MET A 1 14.97 17.52 -20.61
N THR A 2 15.76 18.04 -19.68
CA THR A 2 16.34 17.22 -18.59
C THR A 2 15.31 17.09 -17.47
N ALA A 3 14.77 15.89 -17.27
CA ALA A 3 13.91 15.60 -16.13
C ALA A 3 14.77 15.61 -14.86
N SER A 4 14.47 16.50 -13.91
CA SER A 4 15.19 16.60 -12.64
C SER A 4 14.97 15.32 -11.80
N PRO A 5 16.00 14.77 -11.13
CA PRO A 5 15.89 13.57 -10.31
C PRO A 5 14.77 13.64 -9.26
N GLY A 6 14.51 14.83 -8.70
CA GLY A 6 13.43 15.04 -7.73
C GLY A 6 12.02 14.84 -8.31
N ARG A 7 11.81 15.14 -9.59
CA ARG A 7 10.53 14.88 -10.28
C ARG A 7 10.30 13.39 -10.49
N ILE A 8 11.37 12.64 -10.77
CA ILE A 8 11.34 11.19 -10.93
C ILE A 8 11.01 10.52 -9.60
N ALA A 9 11.63 10.97 -8.50
CA ALA A 9 11.35 10.46 -7.15
C ALA A 9 9.90 10.75 -6.71
N ALA A 10 9.40 11.97 -6.93
CA ALA A 10 8.01 12.32 -6.62
C ALA A 10 7.00 11.55 -7.49
N ALA A 11 7.33 11.31 -8.77
CA ALA A 11 6.55 10.46 -9.66
C ALA A 11 6.67 8.96 -9.33
N ALA A 12 7.70 8.50 -8.62
CA ALA A 12 7.81 7.12 -8.17
C ALA A 12 7.04 6.87 -6.87
N LEU A 13 6.98 7.86 -5.96
CA LEU A 13 6.28 7.76 -4.69
C LEU A 13 4.76 8.05 -4.81
N LEU A 14 4.37 8.89 -5.77
CA LEU A 14 2.96 9.15 -6.12
C LEU A 14 2.76 9.10 -7.64
N PRO A 15 2.92 7.91 -8.26
CA PRO A 15 2.85 7.70 -9.71
C PRO A 15 1.63 8.30 -10.42
N PRO A 16 0.40 8.18 -9.90
CA PRO A 16 -0.75 8.79 -10.55
C PRO A 16 -0.68 10.33 -10.56
N LEU A 17 -0.13 10.97 -9.52
CA LEU A 17 -0.06 12.43 -9.46
C LEU A 17 1.00 13.00 -10.42
N GLY A 18 2.15 12.31 -10.55
CA GLY A 18 3.20 12.69 -11.51
C GLY A 18 2.74 12.60 -12.97
N VAL A 19 1.98 11.56 -13.31
CA VAL A 19 1.43 11.37 -14.66
C VAL A 19 0.28 12.36 -14.93
N TYR A 20 -0.58 12.60 -13.94
CA TYR A 20 -1.65 13.59 -14.06
C TYR A 20 -1.12 15.01 -14.32
N LEU A 21 -0.08 15.43 -13.59
CA LEU A 21 0.52 16.76 -13.77
C LEU A 21 1.32 16.90 -15.06
N HIS A 22 1.84 15.80 -15.62
CA HIS A 22 2.70 15.84 -16.81
C HIS A 22 1.96 15.58 -18.13
N ARG A 23 0.95 14.70 -18.12
CA ARG A 23 0.17 14.30 -19.32
C ARG A 23 -1.33 14.63 -19.24
N GLY A 24 -1.83 15.10 -18.10
CA GLY A 24 -3.26 15.34 -17.87
C GLY A 24 -4.07 14.05 -17.62
N PRO A 25 -5.41 14.15 -17.49
CA PRO A 25 -6.30 13.00 -17.37
C PRO A 25 -6.39 12.26 -18.70
N GLY A 26 -5.44 11.35 -18.94
CA GLY A 26 -5.34 10.55 -20.16
C GLY A 26 -5.25 9.05 -19.87
N ARG A 27 -5.10 8.26 -20.95
CA ARG A 27 -4.95 6.80 -20.88
C ARG A 27 -3.75 6.37 -20.05
N ASP A 28 -2.67 7.14 -20.08
CA ASP A 28 -1.48 6.90 -19.25
C ASP A 28 -1.77 7.04 -17.76
N PHE A 29 -2.58 8.03 -17.35
CA PHE A 29 -2.98 8.19 -15.95
C PHE A 29 -3.76 6.98 -15.46
N LEU A 30 -4.72 6.48 -16.26
CA LEU A 30 -5.50 5.29 -15.93
C LEU A 30 -4.65 4.02 -15.85
N ILE A 31 -3.69 3.83 -16.77
CA ILE A 31 -2.77 2.69 -16.74
C ILE A 31 -1.91 2.73 -15.47
N THR A 32 -1.35 3.89 -15.15
CA THR A 32 -0.46 4.03 -13.98
C THR A 32 -1.25 3.90 -12.67
N CYS A 33 -2.47 4.43 -12.61
CA CYS A 33 -3.39 4.26 -11.49
C CYS A 33 -3.79 2.78 -11.31
N GLY A 34 -4.14 2.10 -12.41
CA GLY A 34 -4.43 0.67 -12.42
C GLY A 34 -3.25 -0.18 -11.93
N LEU A 35 -2.02 0.07 -12.43
CA LEU A 35 -0.82 -0.63 -11.96
C LEU A 35 -0.55 -0.40 -10.47
N THR A 36 -0.78 0.83 -9.98
CA THR A 36 -0.59 1.18 -8.57
C THR A 36 -1.57 0.40 -7.69
N VAL A 37 -2.85 0.37 -8.07
CA VAL A 37 -3.87 -0.41 -7.35
C VAL A 37 -3.57 -1.91 -7.43
N LEU A 38 -3.15 -2.41 -8.60
CA LEU A 38 -2.83 -3.83 -8.80
C LEU A 38 -1.67 -4.31 -7.93
N ALA A 39 -0.68 -3.47 -7.64
CA ALA A 39 0.41 -3.79 -6.73
C ALA A 39 0.06 -3.53 -5.24
N PHE A 40 -0.79 -2.53 -4.97
CA PHE A 40 -1.19 -2.16 -3.61
C PHE A 40 -2.15 -3.17 -2.98
N VAL A 41 -3.18 -3.60 -3.71
CA VAL A 41 -4.19 -4.55 -3.24
C VAL A 41 -3.59 -5.87 -2.73
N PRO A 42 -2.71 -6.58 -3.47
CA PRO A 42 -2.11 -7.81 -2.98
C PRO A 42 -1.22 -7.59 -1.75
N GLY A 43 -0.50 -6.46 -1.67
CA GLY A 43 0.29 -6.10 -0.49
C GLY A 43 -0.58 -5.85 0.74
N ALA A 44 -1.69 -5.13 0.58
CA ALA A 44 -2.65 -4.87 1.65
C ALA A 44 -3.36 -6.15 2.13
N VAL A 45 -3.77 -7.01 1.20
CA VAL A 45 -4.36 -8.32 1.52
C VAL A 45 -3.36 -9.20 2.24
N PHE A 46 -2.10 -9.25 1.81
CA PHE A 46 -1.05 -10.04 2.47
C PHE A 46 -0.76 -9.55 3.90
N ALA A 47 -0.71 -8.22 4.10
CA ALA A 47 -0.54 -7.63 5.43
C ALA A 47 -1.72 -8.00 6.35
N LEU A 48 -2.96 -7.84 5.87
CA LEU A 48 -4.16 -8.20 6.63
C LEU A 48 -4.21 -9.70 6.95
N TRP A 49 -3.89 -10.55 5.96
CA TRP A 49 -3.81 -12.01 6.08
C TRP A 49 -2.79 -12.43 7.14
N THR A 50 -1.69 -11.71 7.28
CA THR A 50 -0.63 -11.96 8.27
C THR A 50 -1.07 -11.55 9.66
N VAL A 51 -1.67 -10.36 9.81
CA VAL A 51 -2.15 -9.86 11.11
C VAL A 51 -3.27 -10.75 11.66
N LEU A 52 -4.25 -11.12 10.83
CA LEU A 52 -5.36 -11.96 11.25
C LEU A 52 -4.94 -13.40 11.64
N ARG A 53 -3.84 -13.89 11.08
CA ARG A 53 -3.31 -15.23 11.41
C ARG A 53 -2.58 -15.27 12.74
N ASN A 54 -2.07 -14.12 13.18
CA ASN A 54 -1.17 -14.01 14.33
C ASN A 54 -1.84 -13.40 15.56
N SER A 55 -3.17 -13.37 15.66
CA SER A 55 -3.84 -12.99 16.91
C SER A 55 -3.50 -14.03 18.00
N PRO A 56 -2.67 -13.71 19.01
CA PRO A 56 -2.40 -14.62 20.11
C PRO A 56 -3.72 -14.83 20.85
N VAL A 57 -4.13 -16.08 21.00
CA VAL A 57 -5.21 -16.42 21.93
C VAL A 57 -4.71 -15.96 23.30
N MET A 58 -5.30 -14.88 23.82
CA MET A 58 -5.08 -14.45 25.18
C MET A 58 -5.49 -15.64 26.07
N PRO A 59 -4.57 -16.24 26.84
CA PRO A 59 -4.98 -17.26 27.78
C PRO A 59 -6.02 -16.64 28.70
N ALA A 60 -7.12 -17.38 28.93
CA ALA A 60 -8.12 -16.96 29.89
C ALA A 60 -7.42 -16.60 31.21
N PRO A 61 -7.87 -15.54 31.92
CA PRO A 61 -7.34 -15.22 33.23
C PRO A 61 -7.33 -16.51 34.06
N VAL A 62 -6.14 -16.97 34.44
CA VAL A 62 -6.02 -18.08 35.37
C VAL A 62 -6.55 -17.53 36.69
N GLU A 63 -7.82 -17.79 36.97
CA GLU A 63 -8.40 -17.68 38.31
C GLU A 63 -7.40 -18.34 39.25
N PRO A 64 -6.83 -17.61 40.24
CA PRO A 64 -5.90 -18.20 41.16
C PRO A 64 -6.66 -19.27 41.93
N ALA A 65 -6.38 -20.53 41.62
CA ALA A 65 -6.89 -21.66 42.35
C ALA A 65 -6.42 -21.50 43.81
N THR A 66 -7.31 -20.95 44.64
CA THR A 66 -7.28 -21.09 46.08
C THR A 66 -7.36 -22.58 46.39
N THR A 67 -6.24 -23.19 46.78
CA THR A 67 -6.07 -24.18 47.88
C THR A 67 -4.69 -24.82 47.80
#